data_AF-A0A6M1YN63-F1
#
_entry.id   AF-A0A6M1YN63-F1
#
_cell.length_a   1.000
_cell.length_b   1.000
_cell.length_c   1.000
_cell.angle_alpha   90.00
_cell.angle_beta   90.00
_cell.angle_gamma   90.00
#
_symmetry.space_group_name_H-M   'P 1'
#
loop_
_entity.id
_entity.type
_entity.pdbx_description
1 polymer ?
#
loop_
_entity_poly.entity_id
_entity_poly.type
_entity_poly.pdbx_seq_one_letter_code
_entity_poly.pdbx_strand_id
1 'polypeptide(L)'
;LSGGVAVIRNWTFSLFYALSELWGTVGVSFLFWGFSNDTTKVSESKRFYSLFGIGAALAMMVAGPTNIYFSNLGKLALVDSWGVTLKYLMTTLFISGLSIIGVYYWINRYVLTDKRFKIEEKNNSKKEKEKLSEKLSIREALKFILKSRYLLLIAGIVMGYSISVSFADIVWKNQLKQQFPDPCDYSAFIGYFSSMVSVLTLIFLFIGGGVVRKFGWKKAALTTPLVLLVAGVGSFGFIIFKDQLNGFVGFFGTSAMVMAIVFGTIQNALAKCFKFSFYEPTKEMVYIPLDNESRTKGKAAIDILVTKLSKAGGAFFLQALIIVFGSLAAIVPYIALILFGVIALWISSVVFLNKRFLKLTRCDFPKKVVITNNTKTDIKTRKTEDKILARKKSFAASKAILKKARKKRKTPVS
;
A
#
# COMPACT_ATOMS: atom_id res chain seq x y z
N LEU A 1 -17.93 25.11 -20.71
CA LEU A 1 -16.89 26.14 -20.90
C LEU A 1 -16.58 26.96 -19.64
N SER A 2 -17.55 27.27 -18.77
CA SER A 2 -17.36 28.10 -17.56
C SER A 2 -16.22 27.64 -16.64
N GLY A 3 -16.06 26.33 -16.44
CA GLY A 3 -14.97 25.77 -15.62
C GLY A 3 -13.58 26.04 -16.20
N GLY A 4 -13.38 25.85 -17.51
CA GLY A 4 -12.08 26.12 -18.16
C GLY A 4 -11.72 27.61 -18.16
N VAL A 5 -12.71 28.47 -18.37
CA VAL A 5 -12.54 29.93 -18.24
C VAL A 5 -12.17 30.31 -16.81
N ALA A 6 -12.76 29.66 -15.79
CA ALA A 6 -12.41 29.90 -14.40
C ALA A 6 -10.99 29.44 -14.03
N VAL A 7 -10.50 28.35 -14.62
CA VAL A 7 -9.09 27.89 -14.45
C VAL A 7 -8.12 28.93 -15.01
N ILE A 8 -8.38 29.45 -16.21
CA ILE A 8 -7.53 30.47 -16.84
C ILE A 8 -7.61 31.80 -16.09
N ARG A 9 -8.82 32.21 -15.67
CA ARG A 9 -9.02 33.44 -14.89
C ARG A 9 -8.32 33.40 -13.54
N ASN A 10 -8.26 32.22 -12.90
CA ASN A 10 -7.59 31.98 -11.63
C ASN A 10 -6.32 31.15 -11.83
N TRP A 11 -5.49 31.51 -12.82
CA TRP A 11 -4.33 30.71 -13.21
C TRP A 11 -3.31 30.52 -12.08
N THR A 12 -3.14 31.51 -11.19
CA THR A 12 -2.23 31.42 -10.03
C THR A 12 -2.67 30.35 -9.04
N PHE A 13 -3.96 30.30 -8.68
CA PHE A 13 -4.53 29.27 -7.82
C PHE A 13 -4.51 27.89 -8.48
N SER A 14 -4.75 27.83 -9.79
CA SER A 14 -4.72 26.58 -10.56
C SER A 14 -3.31 26.02 -10.66
N LEU A 15 -2.31 26.87 -10.90
CA LEU A 15 -0.89 26.51 -10.91
C LEU A 15 -0.44 26.06 -9.52
N PHE A 16 -0.82 26.79 -8.48
CA PHE A 16 -0.53 26.40 -7.09
C PHE A 16 -1.13 25.03 -6.76
N TYR A 17 -2.40 24.78 -7.14
CA TYR A 17 -3.04 23.48 -6.97
C TYR A 17 -2.28 22.36 -7.68
N ALA A 18 -1.94 22.56 -8.96
CA ALA A 18 -1.17 21.58 -9.74
C ALA A 18 0.21 21.28 -9.12
N LEU A 19 0.94 22.33 -8.70
CA LEU A 19 2.23 22.19 -8.03
C LEU A 19 2.10 21.50 -6.67
N SER A 20 1.05 21.77 -5.89
CA SER A 20 0.82 21.14 -4.59
C SER A 20 0.57 19.63 -4.71
N GLU A 21 -0.19 19.19 -5.73
CA GLU A 21 -0.46 17.78 -6.01
C GLU A 21 0.82 17.05 -6.50
N LEU A 22 1.60 17.73 -7.34
CA LEU A 22 2.89 17.23 -7.82
C LEU A 22 3.93 17.14 -6.71
N TRP A 23 3.97 18.11 -5.78
CA TRP A 23 4.92 18.13 -4.66
C TRP A 23 4.78 16.90 -3.77
N GLY A 24 3.56 16.55 -3.35
CA GLY A 24 3.34 15.36 -2.53
C GLY A 24 3.74 14.06 -3.23
N THR A 25 3.40 13.94 -4.51
CA THR A 25 3.59 12.69 -5.27
C THR A 25 5.01 12.52 -5.82
N VAL A 26 5.58 13.58 -6.40
CA VAL A 26 6.88 13.58 -7.08
C VAL A 26 7.97 14.13 -6.16
N GLY A 27 7.73 15.25 -5.48
CA GLY A 27 8.71 15.87 -4.60
C GLY A 27 9.02 14.98 -3.39
N VAL A 28 8.01 14.65 -2.58
CA VAL A 28 8.23 13.91 -1.33
C VAL A 28 8.33 12.41 -1.57
N SER A 29 7.29 11.79 -2.14
CA SER A 29 7.22 10.32 -2.21
C SER A 29 8.28 9.72 -3.12
N PHE A 30 8.48 10.23 -4.35
CA PHE A 30 9.44 9.64 -5.28
C PHE A 30 10.90 9.81 -4.79
N LEU A 31 11.29 11.01 -4.34
CA LEU A 31 12.63 11.24 -3.79
C LEU A 31 12.88 10.43 -2.51
N PHE A 32 11.89 10.38 -1.60
CA PHE A 32 11.99 9.58 -0.37
C PHE A 32 12.22 8.10 -0.67
N TRP A 33 11.39 7.51 -1.53
CA TRP A 33 11.52 6.09 -1.86
C TRP A 33 12.78 5.80 -2.66
N GLY A 34 13.21 6.72 -3.54
CA GLY A 34 14.51 6.63 -4.22
C GLY A 34 15.66 6.52 -3.21
N PHE A 35 15.76 7.50 -2.31
CA PHE A 35 16.79 7.53 -1.28
C PHE A 35 16.74 6.33 -0.32
N SER A 36 15.53 5.96 0.12
CA SER A 36 15.31 4.81 0.99
C SER A 36 15.77 3.50 0.35
N ASN A 37 15.50 3.32 -0.94
CA ASN A 37 15.92 2.13 -1.69
C ASN A 37 17.44 2.09 -1.90
N ASP A 38 18.08 3.24 -2.05
CA ASP A 38 19.53 3.32 -2.25
C ASP A 38 20.33 3.06 -0.97
N THR A 39 19.75 3.36 0.18
CA THR A 39 20.40 3.22 1.50
C THR A 39 20.06 1.92 2.21
N THR A 40 18.88 1.34 1.95
CA THR A 40 18.40 0.14 2.67
C THR A 40 18.73 -1.14 1.91
N LYS A 41 19.37 -2.11 2.58
CA LYS A 41 19.64 -3.43 1.99
C LYS A 41 18.36 -4.25 1.83
N VAL A 42 18.32 -5.12 0.83
CA VAL A 42 17.16 -5.98 0.54
C VAL A 42 16.79 -6.88 1.73
N SER A 43 17.78 -7.41 2.46
CA SER A 43 17.57 -8.23 3.67
C SER A 43 16.89 -7.45 4.81
N GLU A 44 17.09 -6.14 4.86
CA GLU A 44 16.60 -5.26 5.92
C GLU A 44 15.30 -4.53 5.54
N SER A 45 15.00 -4.45 4.24
CA SER A 45 13.84 -3.76 3.67
C SER A 45 12.50 -4.09 4.35
N LYS A 46 12.26 -5.35 4.70
CA LYS A 46 11.02 -5.77 5.40
C LYS A 46 10.81 -5.07 6.73
N ARG A 47 11.89 -4.83 7.48
CA ARG A 47 11.83 -4.14 8.78
C ARG A 47 11.71 -2.63 8.57
N PHE A 48 12.61 -2.04 7.79
CA PHE A 48 12.66 -0.59 7.61
C PHE A 48 11.42 -0.04 6.89
N TYR A 49 10.90 -0.71 5.87
CA TYR A 49 9.70 -0.21 5.17
C TYR A 49 8.47 -0.23 6.06
N SER A 50 8.35 -1.22 6.94
CA SER A 50 7.29 -1.22 7.96
C SER A 50 7.44 -0.05 8.93
N LEU A 51 8.67 0.30 9.32
CA LEU A 51 8.93 1.48 10.15
C LEU A 51 8.62 2.80 9.41
N PHE A 52 8.92 2.91 8.11
CA PHE A 52 8.57 4.10 7.33
C PHE A 52 7.05 4.31 7.26
N GLY A 53 6.28 3.23 7.14
CA GLY A 53 4.82 3.29 7.21
C GLY A 53 4.31 3.83 8.57
N ILE A 54 4.92 3.40 9.68
CA ILE A 54 4.61 3.93 11.02
C ILE A 54 5.00 5.41 11.11
N GLY A 55 6.17 5.79 10.60
CA GLY A 55 6.61 7.18 10.55
C GLY A 55 5.64 8.09 9.79
N ALA A 56 5.12 7.61 8.65
CA ALA A 56 4.10 8.33 7.89
C ALA A 56 2.79 8.50 8.67
N ALA A 57 2.36 7.49 9.44
CA ALA A 57 1.19 7.61 10.31
C ALA A 57 1.40 8.62 11.45
N LEU A 58 2.59 8.61 12.07
CA LEU A 58 2.95 9.59 13.11
C LEU A 58 3.03 11.02 12.56
N ALA A 59 3.58 11.21 11.36
CA ALA A 59 3.54 12.51 10.68
C ALA A 59 2.08 12.97 10.43
N MET A 60 1.23 12.04 9.97
CA MET A 60 -0.24 12.10 9.99
C MET A 60 -0.81 12.77 11.25
N MET A 61 -0.44 12.19 12.38
CA MET A 61 -0.93 12.52 13.72
C MET A 61 -0.49 13.90 14.20
N VAL A 62 0.66 14.41 13.76
CA VAL A 62 1.13 15.77 14.09
C VAL A 62 0.56 16.81 13.12
N ALA A 63 0.41 16.47 11.84
CA ALA A 63 -0.10 17.39 10.83
C ALA A 63 -1.57 17.79 11.08
N GLY A 64 -2.42 16.86 11.52
CA GLY A 64 -3.84 17.13 11.78
C GLY A 64 -4.10 18.22 12.83
N PRO A 65 -3.57 18.11 14.07
CA PRO A 65 -3.70 19.12 15.11
C PRO A 65 -3.06 20.46 14.72
N THR A 66 -1.93 20.41 14.02
CA THR A 66 -1.25 21.62 13.49
C THR A 66 -2.17 22.37 12.54
N ASN A 67 -2.88 21.66 11.65
CA ASN A 67 -3.84 22.27 10.73
C ASN A 67 -5.02 22.89 11.48
N ILE A 68 -5.58 22.20 12.48
CA ILE A 68 -6.67 22.72 13.32
C ILE A 68 -6.23 24.01 14.04
N TYR A 69 -5.03 23.99 14.62
CA TYR A 69 -4.48 25.13 15.34
C TYR A 69 -4.36 26.36 14.43
N PHE A 70 -3.78 26.23 13.23
CA PHE A 70 -3.66 27.35 12.30
C PHE A 70 -5.01 27.79 11.70
N SER A 71 -5.96 26.87 11.51
CA SER A 71 -7.32 27.24 11.09
C SER A 71 -8.04 28.05 12.17
N ASN A 72 -7.89 27.70 13.45
CA ASN A 72 -8.46 28.47 14.56
C ASN A 72 -7.78 29.82 14.75
N LEU A 73 -6.44 29.90 14.58
CA LEU A 73 -5.72 31.17 14.60
C LEU A 73 -6.13 32.10 13.47
N GLY A 74 -6.37 31.57 12.27
CA GLY A 74 -6.84 32.39 11.14
C GLY A 74 -8.21 33.01 11.40
N LYS A 75 -9.13 32.30 12.09
CA LYS A 75 -10.43 32.84 12.48
C LYS A 75 -10.36 34.03 13.43
N LEU A 76 -9.27 34.18 14.18
CA LEU A 76 -9.04 35.34 15.05
C LEU A 76 -8.61 36.59 14.24
N ALA A 77 -8.24 36.43 12.97
CA ALA A 77 -7.90 37.55 12.12
C ALA A 77 -9.17 38.29 11.64
N LEU A 78 -9.21 39.60 11.88
CA LEU A 78 -10.32 40.49 11.50
C LEU A 78 -10.42 40.73 9.98
N VAL A 79 -9.33 40.49 9.22
CA VAL A 79 -9.25 40.67 7.77
C VAL A 79 -8.58 39.44 7.16
N ASP A 80 -9.26 38.80 6.20
CA ASP A 80 -8.78 37.63 5.43
C ASP A 80 -8.29 36.45 6.30
N SER A 81 -9.21 35.85 7.05
CA SER A 81 -8.95 34.71 7.95
C SER A 81 -8.29 33.53 7.24
N TRP A 82 -8.69 33.22 6.00
CA TRP A 82 -8.11 32.12 5.22
C TRP A 82 -6.68 32.42 4.76
N GLY A 83 -6.41 33.65 4.30
CA GLY A 83 -5.06 34.04 3.88
C GLY A 83 -4.05 33.92 5.02
N VAL A 84 -4.43 34.24 6.25
CA VAL A 84 -3.59 34.05 7.45
C VAL A 84 -3.33 32.57 7.73
N THR A 85 -4.36 31.72 7.75
CA THR A 85 -4.20 30.26 7.89
C THR A 85 -3.29 29.69 6.80
N LEU A 86 -3.49 30.11 5.55
CA LEU A 86 -2.70 29.66 4.41
C LEU A 86 -1.23 30.04 4.57
N LYS A 87 -0.92 31.26 5.02
CA LYS A 87 0.46 31.70 5.29
C LYS A 87 1.13 30.80 6.32
N TYR A 88 0.48 30.52 7.46
CA TYR A 88 1.05 29.63 8.49
C TYR A 88 1.30 28.20 7.97
N LEU A 89 0.37 27.66 7.17
CA LEU A 89 0.55 26.35 6.54
C LEU A 89 1.72 26.34 5.56
N MET A 90 1.87 27.38 4.74
CA MET A 90 2.99 27.51 3.81
C MET A 90 4.33 27.70 4.53
N THR A 91 4.38 28.48 5.61
CA THR A 91 5.59 28.64 6.43
C THR A 91 6.01 27.31 7.04
N THR A 92 5.06 26.53 7.56
CA THR A 92 5.34 25.18 8.10
C THR A 92 5.86 24.24 7.02
N LEU A 93 5.26 24.27 5.83
CA LEU A 93 5.73 23.51 4.68
C LEU A 93 7.18 23.88 4.33
N PHE A 94 7.50 25.18 4.28
CA PHE A 94 8.84 25.67 3.98
C PHE A 94 9.88 25.22 5.01
N ILE A 95 9.58 25.36 6.31
CA ILE A 95 10.45 24.91 7.41
C ILE A 95 10.65 23.39 7.35
N SER A 96 9.60 22.63 7.05
CA SER A 96 9.72 21.17 6.91
C SER A 96 10.60 20.78 5.72
N GLY A 97 10.52 21.52 4.60
CA GLY A 97 11.39 21.33 3.44
C GLY A 97 12.86 21.59 3.75
N LEU A 98 13.16 22.70 4.43
CA LEU A 98 14.53 23.00 4.90
C LEU A 98 15.03 21.92 5.86
N SER A 99 14.16 21.43 6.75
CA SER A 99 14.49 20.36 7.68
C SER A 99 14.83 19.05 6.94
N ILE A 100 14.07 18.70 5.89
CA ILE A 100 14.36 17.54 5.03
C ILE A 100 15.73 17.69 4.36
N ILE A 101 16.04 18.87 3.80
CA ILE A 101 17.33 19.15 3.16
C ILE A 101 18.47 19.04 4.19
N GLY A 102 18.29 19.61 5.39
CA GLY A 102 19.27 19.54 6.48
C GLY A 102 19.52 18.11 6.94
N VAL A 103 18.47 17.31 7.14
CA VAL A 103 18.58 15.88 7.48
C VAL A 103 19.26 15.09 6.35
N TYR A 104 18.90 15.36 5.09
CA TYR A 104 19.54 14.72 3.93
C TYR A 104 21.03 15.03 3.85
N TYR A 105 21.41 16.30 4.06
CA TYR A 105 22.81 16.71 4.14
C TYR A 105 23.53 16.00 5.29
N TRP A 106 22.91 15.96 6.48
CA TRP A 106 23.48 15.31 7.66
C TRP A 106 23.69 13.80 7.46
N ILE A 107 22.70 13.08 6.91
CA ILE A 107 22.82 11.64 6.64
C ILE A 107 23.96 11.38 5.65
N ASN A 108 24.05 12.14 4.56
CA ASN A 108 25.10 11.94 3.56
C ASN A 108 26.49 12.32 4.07
N ARG A 109 26.61 13.33 4.93
CA ARG A 109 27.90 13.82 5.42
C ARG A 109 28.44 13.03 6.60
N TYR A 110 27.58 12.59 7.52
CA TYR A 110 28.00 12.04 8.82
C TYR A 110 27.60 10.58 9.04
N VAL A 111 26.53 10.08 8.42
CA VAL A 111 26.03 8.71 8.66
C VAL A 111 26.52 7.74 7.58
N LEU A 112 26.50 8.15 6.31
CA LEU A 112 26.88 7.32 5.16
C LEU A 112 28.40 7.32 4.87
N THR A 113 29.22 7.82 5.81
CA THR A 113 30.68 7.96 5.68
C THR A 113 31.44 6.63 5.77
N ASP A 114 30.79 5.57 6.26
CA ASP A 114 31.43 4.27 6.49
C ASP A 114 31.54 3.44 5.18
N LYS A 115 32.70 2.80 4.95
CA LYS A 115 32.97 1.98 3.75
C LYS A 115 32.01 0.77 3.64
N ARG A 116 31.33 0.41 4.73
CA ARG A 116 30.28 -0.63 4.80
C ARG A 116 28.90 -0.18 4.31
N PHE A 117 28.67 1.12 4.07
CA PHE A 117 27.49 1.59 3.32
C PHE A 117 27.83 1.85 1.85
N LYS A 118 29.12 2.06 1.54
CA LYS A 118 29.71 1.83 0.21
C LYS A 118 29.91 0.33 -0.10
N ILE A 119 29.03 -0.55 0.39
CA ILE A 119 29.06 -1.96 0.02
C ILE A 119 28.80 -2.05 -1.49
N GLU A 120 29.87 -2.41 -2.18
CA GLU A 120 29.91 -2.94 -3.53
C GLU A 120 29.23 -2.06 -4.58
N GLU A 121 30.06 -1.29 -5.28
CA GLU A 121 30.01 -1.18 -6.74
C GLU A 121 30.03 -2.58 -7.41
N LYS A 122 29.05 -3.44 -7.14
CA LYS A 122 28.59 -4.39 -8.16
C LYS A 122 27.82 -3.57 -9.18
N ASN A 123 28.63 -2.92 -10.01
CA ASN A 123 28.33 -2.08 -11.17
C ASN A 123 27.39 -2.73 -12.22
N ASN A 124 26.87 -3.93 -11.97
CA ASN A 124 25.83 -4.55 -12.81
C ASN A 124 24.42 -4.30 -12.29
N SER A 125 24.16 -4.32 -10.97
CA SER A 125 22.77 -4.30 -10.47
C SER A 125 22.17 -2.90 -10.26
N LYS A 126 22.99 -1.89 -9.92
CA LYS A 126 22.55 -0.48 -9.81
C LYS A 126 22.39 0.18 -11.18
N LYS A 127 23.39 0.00 -12.06
CA LYS A 127 23.28 0.40 -13.48
C LYS A 127 22.18 -0.34 -14.21
N GLU A 128 21.87 -1.61 -13.92
CA GLU A 128 20.68 -2.25 -14.48
C GLU A 128 19.38 -1.68 -13.92
N LYS A 129 19.25 -1.44 -12.61
CA LYS A 129 17.98 -0.94 -12.04
C LYS A 129 17.65 0.50 -12.43
N GLU A 130 18.64 1.41 -12.39
CA GLU A 130 18.47 2.80 -12.88
C GLU A 130 18.25 2.82 -14.40
N LYS A 131 19.11 2.13 -15.18
CA LYS A 131 18.88 2.03 -16.63
C LYS A 131 17.60 1.27 -16.97
N LEU A 132 17.07 0.34 -16.17
CA LEU A 132 15.79 -0.34 -16.46
C LEU A 132 14.59 0.57 -16.20
N SER A 133 14.65 1.42 -15.17
CA SER A 133 13.58 2.39 -14.91
C SER A 133 13.60 3.56 -15.89
N GLU A 134 14.79 3.93 -16.40
CA GLU A 134 14.97 4.89 -17.50
C GLU A 134 14.72 4.28 -18.89
N LYS A 135 14.96 2.97 -19.10
CA LYS A 135 14.79 2.32 -20.42
C LYS A 135 13.40 1.74 -20.68
N LEU A 136 12.59 1.46 -19.66
CA LEU A 136 11.21 1.02 -19.90
C LEU A 136 10.37 2.23 -20.30
N SER A 137 10.35 2.51 -21.60
CA SER A 137 9.36 3.42 -22.17
C SER A 137 7.97 3.04 -21.66
N ILE A 138 7.12 4.03 -21.34
CA ILE A 138 5.74 3.80 -20.84
C ILE A 138 5.00 2.75 -21.67
N ARG A 139 5.23 2.75 -22.99
CA ARG A 139 4.68 1.78 -23.94
C ARG A 139 5.18 0.36 -23.70
N GLU A 140 6.46 0.18 -23.40
CA GLU A 140 7.06 -1.12 -23.07
C GLU A 140 6.58 -1.63 -21.72
N ALA A 141 6.46 -0.75 -20.72
CA ALA A 141 5.89 -1.07 -19.41
C ALA A 141 4.42 -1.55 -19.54
N LEU A 142 3.60 -0.88 -20.34
CA LEU A 142 2.23 -1.32 -20.65
C LEU A 142 2.22 -2.67 -21.36
N LYS A 143 3.03 -2.82 -22.41
CA LYS A 143 3.12 -4.08 -23.16
C LYS A 143 3.57 -5.23 -22.27
N PHE A 144 4.48 -4.97 -21.33
CA PHE A 144 4.96 -5.94 -20.35
C PHE A 144 3.85 -6.40 -19.39
N ILE A 145 3.09 -5.47 -18.81
CA ILE A 145 1.95 -5.79 -17.93
C ILE A 145 0.89 -6.59 -18.69
N LEU A 146 0.54 -6.16 -19.90
CA LEU A 146 -0.49 -6.80 -20.73
C LEU A 146 -0.11 -8.22 -21.18
N LYS A 147 1.20 -8.53 -21.28
CA LYS A 147 1.68 -9.86 -21.65
C LYS A 147 1.40 -10.91 -20.58
N SER A 148 1.43 -10.53 -19.30
CA SER A 148 1.21 -11.47 -18.19
C SER A 148 -0.17 -11.30 -17.58
N ARG A 149 -1.03 -12.31 -17.73
CA ARG A 149 -2.34 -12.35 -17.07
C ARG A 149 -2.25 -12.23 -15.54
N TYR A 150 -1.11 -12.59 -14.93
CA TYR A 150 -0.91 -12.42 -13.49
C TYR A 150 -0.66 -10.94 -13.14
N LEU A 151 0.21 -10.26 -13.88
CA LEU A 151 0.47 -8.82 -13.70
C LEU A 151 -0.77 -7.97 -14.01
N LEU A 152 -1.57 -8.36 -15.01
CA LEU A 152 -2.82 -7.67 -15.33
C LEU A 152 -3.82 -7.72 -14.17
N LEU A 153 -3.94 -8.86 -13.48
CA LEU A 153 -4.79 -8.98 -12.29
C LEU A 153 -4.30 -8.12 -11.12
N ILE A 154 -2.97 -8.01 -10.94
CA ILE A 154 -2.39 -7.08 -9.96
C ILE A 154 -2.69 -5.63 -10.36
N ALA A 155 -2.51 -5.28 -11.62
CA ALA A 155 -2.86 -3.96 -12.15
C ALA A 155 -4.36 -3.64 -11.93
N GLY A 156 -5.24 -4.62 -12.12
CA GLY A 156 -6.68 -4.50 -11.83
C GLY A 156 -6.97 -4.22 -10.35
N ILE A 157 -6.25 -4.87 -9.43
CA ILE A 157 -6.32 -4.58 -7.98
C ILE A 157 -5.89 -3.13 -7.68
N VAL A 158 -4.79 -2.68 -8.30
CA VAL A 158 -4.24 -1.33 -8.06
C VAL A 158 -5.12 -0.22 -8.65
N MET A 159 -5.64 -0.44 -9.86
CA MET A 159 -6.64 0.43 -10.49
C MET A 159 -7.92 0.50 -9.66
N GLY A 160 -8.42 -0.66 -9.23
CA GLY A 160 -9.65 -0.77 -8.45
C GLY A 160 -9.57 0.04 -7.16
N TYR A 161 -8.49 -0.10 -6.40
CA TYR A 161 -8.26 0.71 -5.21
C TYR A 161 -8.17 2.20 -5.52
N SER A 162 -7.32 2.59 -6.47
CA SER A 162 -7.01 4.00 -6.74
C SER A 162 -8.24 4.77 -7.25
N ILE A 163 -9.01 4.20 -8.18
CA ILE A 163 -10.24 4.82 -8.71
C ILE A 163 -11.30 4.91 -7.61
N SER A 164 -11.51 3.83 -6.85
CA SER A 164 -12.53 3.80 -5.80
C SER A 164 -12.29 4.87 -4.74
N VAL A 165 -11.04 5.02 -4.29
CA VAL A 165 -10.67 6.05 -3.30
C VAL A 165 -10.81 7.45 -3.88
N SER A 166 -10.35 7.68 -5.11
CA SER A 166 -10.48 9.00 -5.75
C SER A 166 -11.95 9.42 -5.90
N PHE A 167 -12.83 8.53 -6.32
CA PHE A 167 -14.26 8.86 -6.49
C PHE A 167 -14.95 9.11 -5.16
N ALA A 168 -14.72 8.24 -4.16
CA ALA A 168 -15.29 8.43 -2.82
C ALA A 168 -14.80 9.72 -2.15
N ASP A 169 -13.53 10.09 -2.33
CA ASP A 169 -12.94 11.30 -1.76
C ASP A 169 -13.53 12.56 -2.41
N ILE A 170 -13.70 12.58 -3.74
CA ILE A 170 -14.24 13.76 -4.44
C ILE A 170 -15.72 13.99 -4.08
N VAL A 171 -16.54 12.93 -4.06
CA VAL A 171 -17.96 13.04 -3.69
C VAL A 171 -18.10 13.50 -2.24
N TRP A 172 -17.31 12.96 -1.32
CA TRP A 172 -17.31 13.35 0.08
C TRP A 172 -16.87 14.81 0.29
N LYS A 173 -15.79 15.25 -0.36
CA LYS A 173 -15.32 16.64 -0.29
C LYS A 173 -16.36 17.63 -0.82
N ASN A 174 -17.15 17.24 -1.81
CA ASN A 174 -18.26 18.07 -2.29
C ASN A 174 -19.34 18.25 -1.22
N GLN A 175 -19.70 17.18 -0.50
CA GLN A 175 -20.66 17.27 0.61
C GLN A 175 -20.10 18.12 1.76
N LEU A 176 -18.82 17.94 2.09
CA LEU A 176 -18.15 18.77 3.10
C LEU A 176 -18.13 20.25 2.73
N LYS A 177 -17.88 20.58 1.46
CA LYS A 177 -17.87 21.97 0.99
C LYS A 177 -19.26 22.62 1.10
N GLN A 178 -20.32 21.85 0.93
CA GLN A 178 -21.69 22.35 1.12
C GLN A 178 -22.02 22.55 2.61
N GLN A 179 -21.49 21.72 3.51
CA GLN A 179 -21.71 21.83 4.95
C GLN A 179 -20.84 22.89 5.64
N PHE A 180 -19.60 23.06 5.17
CA PHE A 180 -18.63 24.02 5.69
C PHE A 180 -18.26 25.01 4.59
N PRO A 181 -19.08 26.07 4.36
CA PRO A 181 -18.76 27.10 3.38
C PRO A 181 -17.52 27.92 3.76
N ASP A 182 -17.26 28.05 5.06
CA ASP A 182 -16.06 28.72 5.58
C ASP A 182 -14.80 27.85 5.36
N PRO A 183 -13.75 28.38 4.69
CA PRO A 183 -12.53 27.63 4.41
C PRO A 183 -11.75 27.21 5.67
N CYS A 184 -11.80 27.99 6.75
CA CYS A 184 -11.11 27.66 8.00
C CYS A 184 -11.81 26.50 8.72
N ASP A 185 -13.14 26.47 8.75
CA ASP A 185 -13.93 25.33 9.24
C ASP A 185 -13.68 24.06 8.42
N TYR A 186 -13.71 24.18 7.09
CA TYR A 186 -13.42 23.06 6.20
C TYR A 186 -12.01 22.51 6.46
N SER A 187 -11.00 23.39 6.59
CA SER A 187 -9.62 23.00 6.86
C SER A 187 -9.48 22.35 8.25
N ALA A 188 -10.11 22.91 9.28
CA ALA A 188 -10.11 22.32 10.62
C ALA A 188 -10.71 20.91 10.60
N PHE A 189 -11.83 20.70 9.89
CA PHE A 189 -12.42 19.37 9.70
C PHE A 189 -11.45 18.39 9.03
N ILE A 190 -10.75 18.81 7.96
CA ILE A 190 -9.70 17.99 7.31
C ILE A 190 -8.56 17.67 8.29
N GLY A 191 -8.24 18.58 9.21
CA GLY A 191 -7.30 18.34 10.31
C GLY A 191 -7.79 17.24 11.26
N TYR A 192 -9.03 17.32 11.75
CA TYR A 192 -9.62 16.28 12.61
C TYR A 192 -9.67 14.93 11.90
N PHE A 193 -10.09 14.92 10.64
CA PHE A 193 -10.11 13.73 9.81
C PHE A 193 -8.72 13.09 9.69
N SER A 194 -7.67 13.89 9.45
CA SER A 194 -6.30 13.40 9.32
C SER A 194 -5.78 12.78 10.62
N SER A 195 -6.07 13.40 11.77
CA SER A 195 -5.76 12.86 13.10
C SER A 195 -6.48 11.55 13.38
N MET A 196 -7.77 11.46 13.01
CA MET A 196 -8.53 10.22 13.18
C MET A 196 -7.96 9.09 12.32
N VAL A 197 -7.64 9.38 11.05
CA VAL A 197 -7.05 8.39 10.13
C VAL A 197 -5.70 7.88 10.63
N SER A 198 -4.84 8.73 11.20
CA SER A 198 -3.54 8.28 11.70
C SER A 198 -3.69 7.33 12.89
N VAL A 199 -4.53 7.66 13.87
CA VAL A 199 -4.82 6.81 15.03
C VAL A 199 -5.42 5.46 14.59
N LEU A 200 -6.43 5.50 13.72
CA LEU A 200 -7.05 4.28 13.20
C LEU A 200 -6.06 3.44 12.39
N THR A 201 -5.18 4.06 11.60
CA THR A 201 -4.15 3.34 10.84
C THR A 201 -3.21 2.57 11.75
N LEU A 202 -2.77 3.17 12.86
CA LEU A 202 -1.92 2.49 13.84
C LEU A 202 -2.63 1.27 14.45
N ILE A 203 -3.90 1.42 14.85
CA ILE A 203 -4.72 0.32 15.40
C ILE A 203 -4.85 -0.81 14.36
N PHE A 204 -5.25 -0.49 13.13
CA PHE A 204 -5.45 -1.50 12.08
C PHE A 204 -4.14 -2.15 11.62
N LEU A 205 -2.99 -1.48 11.75
CA LEU A 205 -1.69 -2.09 11.43
C LEU A 205 -1.44 -3.35 12.29
N PHE A 206 -1.74 -3.29 13.59
CA PHE A 206 -1.64 -4.45 14.48
C PHE A 206 -2.65 -5.55 14.13
N ILE A 207 -3.89 -5.17 13.82
CA ILE A 207 -4.96 -6.12 13.44
C ILE A 207 -4.63 -6.80 12.10
N GLY A 208 -4.17 -6.05 11.11
CA GLY A 208 -3.89 -6.52 9.75
C GLY A 208 -2.85 -7.64 9.72
N GLY A 209 -1.78 -7.50 10.51
CA GLY A 209 -0.77 -8.56 10.67
C GLY A 209 -1.36 -9.88 11.20
N GLY A 210 -2.31 -9.82 12.13
CA GLY A 210 -3.03 -10.98 12.65
C GLY A 210 -3.93 -11.66 11.62
N VAL A 211 -4.65 -10.86 10.82
CA VAL A 211 -5.60 -11.37 9.81
C VAL A 211 -4.87 -12.15 8.71
N VAL A 212 -3.76 -11.63 8.19
CA VAL A 212 -2.98 -12.32 7.14
C VAL A 212 -2.47 -13.68 7.64
N ARG A 213 -1.98 -13.75 8.89
CA ARG A 213 -1.46 -14.99 9.49
C ARG A 213 -2.54 -16.04 9.74
N LYS A 214 -3.71 -15.63 10.24
CA LYS A 214 -4.79 -16.56 10.64
C LYS A 214 -5.70 -16.97 9.48
N PHE A 215 -6.01 -16.05 8.56
CA PHE A 215 -7.04 -16.23 7.54
C PHE A 215 -6.49 -16.37 6.11
N GLY A 216 -5.18 -16.20 5.93
CA GLY A 216 -4.50 -16.33 4.65
C GLY A 216 -4.68 -15.13 3.72
N TRP A 217 -3.96 -15.16 2.59
CA TRP A 217 -3.84 -14.03 1.67
C TRP A 217 -5.19 -13.58 1.08
N LYS A 218 -6.02 -14.51 0.57
CA LYS A 218 -7.30 -14.17 -0.09
C LYS A 218 -8.22 -13.34 0.80
N LYS A 219 -8.40 -13.75 2.05
CA LYS A 219 -9.31 -13.07 2.97
C LYS A 219 -8.80 -11.68 3.31
N ALA A 220 -7.49 -11.56 3.59
CA ALA A 220 -6.86 -10.26 3.82
C ALA A 220 -6.97 -9.30 2.62
N ALA A 221 -6.76 -9.82 1.39
CA ALA A 221 -6.84 -9.02 0.17
C ALA A 221 -8.28 -8.60 -0.18
N LEU A 222 -9.30 -9.38 0.24
CA LEU A 222 -10.71 -9.06 0.07
C LEU A 222 -11.24 -8.08 1.12
N THR A 223 -10.57 -7.93 2.27
CA THR A 223 -11.02 -7.04 3.35
C THR A 223 -11.20 -5.60 2.86
N THR A 224 -10.19 -5.02 2.20
CA THR A 224 -10.23 -3.62 1.75
C THR A 224 -11.38 -3.33 0.77
N PRO A 225 -11.57 -4.08 -0.34
CA PRO A 225 -12.68 -3.81 -1.25
C PRO A 225 -14.05 -4.03 -0.60
N LEU A 226 -14.20 -5.02 0.29
CA LEU A 226 -15.48 -5.28 0.95
C LEU A 226 -15.85 -4.16 1.93
N VAL A 227 -14.89 -3.65 2.70
CA VAL A 227 -15.13 -2.52 3.60
C VAL A 227 -15.47 -1.25 2.82
N LEU A 228 -14.77 -1.01 1.70
CA LEU A 228 -15.08 0.09 0.79
C LEU A 228 -16.47 -0.04 0.16
N LEU A 229 -16.89 -1.27 -0.20
CA LEU A 229 -18.23 -1.55 -0.71
C LEU A 229 -19.29 -1.20 0.33
N VAL A 230 -19.19 -1.77 1.54
CA VAL A 230 -20.19 -1.59 2.60
C VAL A 230 -20.28 -0.12 3.03
N ALA A 231 -19.14 0.53 3.28
CA ALA A 231 -19.12 1.94 3.65
C ALA A 231 -19.58 2.84 2.49
N GLY A 232 -19.29 2.47 1.24
CA GLY A 232 -19.76 3.15 0.05
C GLY A 232 -21.27 3.06 -0.15
N VAL A 233 -21.88 1.89 0.07
CA VAL A 233 -23.34 1.72 0.03
C VAL A 233 -24.01 2.65 1.05
N GLY A 234 -23.47 2.74 2.27
CA GLY A 234 -23.98 3.69 3.27
C GLY A 234 -23.86 5.15 2.80
N SER A 235 -22.65 5.58 2.42
CA SER A 235 -22.36 6.95 2.00
C SER A 235 -23.20 7.40 0.79
N PHE A 236 -23.15 6.65 -0.31
CA PHE A 236 -23.89 6.99 -1.53
C PHE A 236 -25.40 6.78 -1.36
N GLY A 237 -25.84 5.85 -0.51
CA GLY A 237 -27.24 5.64 -0.18
C GLY A 237 -27.88 6.88 0.44
N PHE A 238 -27.22 7.50 1.43
CA PHE A 238 -27.71 8.74 2.04
C PHE A 238 -27.71 9.94 1.08
N ILE A 239 -26.80 9.98 0.10
CA ILE A 239 -26.76 11.06 -0.89
C ILE A 239 -27.86 10.91 -1.95
N ILE A 240 -28.04 9.68 -2.48
CA ILE A 240 -28.97 9.42 -3.59
C ILE A 240 -30.42 9.39 -3.09
N PHE A 241 -30.69 8.76 -1.95
CA PHE A 241 -32.02 8.60 -1.40
C PHE A 241 -32.33 9.60 -0.27
N LYS A 242 -31.76 10.80 -0.35
CA LYS A 242 -31.86 11.82 0.71
C LYS A 242 -33.32 12.12 1.09
N ASP A 243 -34.21 12.21 0.10
CA ASP A 243 -35.60 12.63 0.30
C ASP A 243 -36.41 11.51 0.96
N GLN A 244 -36.17 10.25 0.57
CA GLN A 244 -36.82 9.08 1.15
C GLN A 244 -36.32 8.78 2.57
N LEU A 245 -35.05 9.09 2.86
CA LEU A 245 -34.42 8.81 4.15
C LEU A 245 -34.64 9.93 5.18
N ASN A 246 -35.10 11.12 4.78
CA ASN A 246 -35.30 12.25 5.70
C ASN A 246 -36.21 11.90 6.89
N GLY A 247 -37.26 11.08 6.70
CA GLY A 247 -38.13 10.64 7.80
C GLY A 247 -37.42 9.73 8.81
N PHE A 248 -36.59 8.80 8.34
CA PHE A 248 -35.79 7.92 9.20
C PHE A 248 -34.70 8.70 9.95
N VAL A 249 -34.05 9.64 9.27
CA VAL A 249 -32.95 10.42 9.83
C VAL A 249 -33.46 11.48 10.81
N GLY A 250 -34.68 12.01 10.58
CA GLY A 250 -35.37 12.92 11.50
C GLY A 250 -35.63 12.30 12.88
N PHE A 251 -35.81 10.98 12.98
CA PHE A 251 -35.93 10.27 14.27
C PHE A 251 -34.67 10.43 15.14
N PHE A 252 -33.49 10.53 14.52
CA PHE A 252 -32.22 10.75 15.22
C PHE A 252 -31.87 12.23 15.40
N GLY A 253 -32.79 13.16 15.08
CA GLY A 253 -32.57 14.60 15.23
C GLY A 253 -31.48 15.16 14.31
N THR A 254 -31.22 14.50 13.17
CA THR A 254 -30.18 14.92 12.23
C THR A 254 -30.71 15.03 10.80
N SER A 255 -29.88 15.43 9.85
CA SER A 255 -30.25 15.59 8.44
C SER A 255 -29.59 14.52 7.56
N ALA A 256 -30.21 14.17 6.44
CA ALA A 256 -29.63 13.22 5.48
C ALA A 256 -28.24 13.68 4.98
N MET A 257 -28.02 14.99 4.88
CA MET A 257 -26.73 15.58 4.51
C MET A 257 -25.64 15.34 5.56
N VAL A 258 -25.95 15.51 6.85
CA VAL A 258 -25.00 15.22 7.95
C VAL A 258 -24.67 13.72 7.98
N MET A 259 -25.67 12.85 7.80
CA MET A 259 -25.45 11.41 7.71
C MET A 259 -24.59 11.01 6.51
N ALA A 260 -24.83 11.61 5.34
CA ALA A 260 -23.98 11.41 4.16
C ALA A 260 -22.52 11.79 4.44
N ILE A 261 -22.29 12.89 5.17
CA ILE A 261 -20.94 13.32 5.56
C ILE A 261 -20.32 12.34 6.56
N VAL A 262 -21.06 11.88 7.58
CA VAL A 262 -20.57 10.92 8.57
C VAL A 262 -20.18 9.60 7.90
N PHE A 263 -21.07 9.02 7.09
CA PHE A 263 -20.78 7.78 6.37
C PHE A 263 -19.68 7.96 5.32
N GLY A 264 -19.63 9.09 4.61
CA GLY A 264 -18.54 9.43 3.71
C GLY A 264 -17.20 9.61 4.42
N THR A 265 -17.21 10.15 5.65
CA THR A 265 -16.04 10.29 6.52
C THR A 265 -15.55 8.91 6.96
N ILE A 266 -16.44 8.04 7.41
CA ILE A 266 -16.12 6.65 7.77
C ILE A 266 -15.55 5.92 6.56
N GLN A 267 -16.18 6.03 5.38
CA GLN A 267 -15.72 5.40 4.15
C GLN A 267 -14.29 5.84 3.79
N ASN A 268 -14.03 7.15 3.75
CA ASN A 268 -12.72 7.67 3.40
C ASN A 268 -11.66 7.37 4.47
N ALA A 269 -12.05 7.36 5.75
CA ALA A 269 -11.14 6.98 6.82
C ALA A 269 -10.72 5.51 6.70
N LEU A 270 -11.68 4.61 6.56
CA LEU A 270 -11.42 3.18 6.40
C LEU A 270 -10.61 2.89 5.13
N ALA A 271 -10.91 3.58 4.02
CA ALA A 271 -10.16 3.48 2.77
C ALA A 271 -8.66 3.77 2.93
N LYS A 272 -8.33 4.80 3.72
CA LYS A 272 -6.94 5.20 4.00
C LYS A 272 -6.28 4.28 5.01
N CYS A 273 -6.97 3.89 6.08
CA CYS A 273 -6.41 3.00 7.10
C CYS A 273 -6.14 1.60 6.54
N PHE A 274 -7.10 1.03 5.82
CA PHE A 274 -6.99 -0.33 5.28
C PHE A 274 -6.00 -0.41 4.12
N LYS A 275 -5.66 0.74 3.50
CA LYS A 275 -4.56 0.85 2.56
C LYS A 275 -3.29 0.25 3.16
N PHE A 276 -2.87 0.78 4.29
CA PHE A 276 -1.59 0.44 4.91
C PHE A 276 -1.65 -0.89 5.66
N SER A 277 -2.80 -1.23 6.25
CA SER A 277 -2.94 -2.42 7.08
C SER A 277 -3.20 -3.71 6.30
N PHE A 278 -3.85 -3.63 5.12
CA PHE A 278 -4.26 -4.81 4.35
C PHE A 278 -3.82 -4.73 2.89
N TYR A 279 -4.13 -3.64 2.21
CA TYR A 279 -3.93 -3.54 0.76
C TYR A 279 -2.44 -3.54 0.37
N GLU A 280 -1.62 -2.69 0.97
CA GLU A 280 -0.18 -2.63 0.67
C GLU A 280 0.54 -3.96 1.01
N PRO A 281 0.37 -4.55 2.21
CA PRO A 281 0.97 -5.86 2.50
C PRO A 281 0.53 -6.96 1.53
N THR A 282 -0.76 -7.03 1.19
CA THR A 282 -1.28 -8.08 0.30
C THR A 282 -0.85 -7.87 -1.16
N LYS A 283 -0.71 -6.61 -1.60
CA LYS A 283 -0.10 -6.24 -2.89
C LYS A 283 1.38 -6.65 -2.93
N GLU A 284 2.15 -6.40 -1.88
CA GLU A 284 3.56 -6.80 -1.85
C GLU A 284 3.74 -8.32 -1.85
N MET A 285 2.85 -9.06 -1.19
CA MET A 285 2.89 -10.52 -1.15
C MET A 285 2.71 -11.18 -2.52
N VAL A 286 1.91 -10.60 -3.42
CA VAL A 286 1.67 -11.19 -4.76
C VAL A 286 2.86 -11.02 -5.70
N TYR A 287 3.80 -10.14 -5.39
CA TYR A 287 5.05 -10.03 -6.14
C TYR A 287 6.12 -11.04 -5.71
N ILE A 288 5.96 -11.71 -4.56
CA ILE A 288 6.95 -12.66 -4.03
C ILE A 288 7.18 -13.88 -4.94
N PRO A 289 6.15 -14.58 -5.44
CA PRO A 289 6.34 -15.81 -6.25
C PRO A 289 6.63 -15.53 -7.73
N LEU A 290 6.88 -14.28 -8.11
CA LEU A 290 7.23 -13.91 -9.49
C LEU A 290 8.73 -14.12 -9.73
N ASP A 291 9.08 -14.40 -10.98
CA ASP A 291 10.47 -14.36 -11.45
C ASP A 291 11.08 -12.96 -11.25
N ASN A 292 12.41 -12.89 -11.16
CA ASN A 292 13.11 -11.65 -10.84
C ASN A 292 12.81 -10.50 -11.82
N GLU A 293 12.62 -10.81 -13.11
CA GLU A 293 12.29 -9.81 -14.13
C GLU A 293 10.86 -9.29 -13.95
N SER A 294 9.86 -10.16 -13.87
CA SER A 294 8.47 -9.79 -13.62
C SER A 294 8.27 -9.08 -12.29
N ARG A 295 9.00 -9.49 -11.25
CA ARG A 295 8.94 -8.88 -9.92
C ARG A 295 9.49 -7.46 -9.92
N THR A 296 10.60 -7.20 -10.62
CA THR A 296 11.23 -5.87 -10.62
C THR A 296 10.57 -4.93 -11.63
N LYS A 297 10.51 -5.34 -12.91
CA LYS A 297 9.90 -4.53 -13.99
C LYS A 297 8.40 -4.38 -13.80
N GLY A 298 7.70 -5.47 -13.49
CA GLY A 298 6.25 -5.47 -13.32
C GLY A 298 5.81 -4.64 -12.11
N LYS A 299 6.52 -4.75 -10.98
CA LYS A 299 6.23 -3.93 -9.79
C LYS A 299 6.44 -2.45 -10.07
N ALA A 300 7.59 -2.06 -10.63
CA ALA A 300 7.88 -0.66 -10.94
C ALA A 300 6.84 -0.09 -11.92
N ALA A 301 6.50 -0.84 -12.97
CA ALA A 301 5.49 -0.46 -13.93
C ALA A 301 4.10 -0.30 -13.27
N ILE A 302 3.68 -1.23 -12.42
CA ILE A 302 2.37 -1.14 -11.76
C ILE A 302 2.33 0.02 -10.75
N ASP A 303 3.33 0.12 -9.87
CA ASP A 303 3.32 1.12 -8.80
C ASP A 303 3.38 2.56 -9.36
N ILE A 304 4.15 2.79 -10.42
CA ILE A 304 4.31 4.11 -11.03
C ILE A 304 3.22 4.38 -12.07
N LEU A 305 3.09 3.52 -13.09
CA LEU A 305 2.24 3.81 -14.23
C LEU A 305 0.77 3.58 -13.92
N VAL A 306 0.40 2.41 -13.39
CA VAL A 306 -1.01 2.03 -13.19
C VAL A 306 -1.66 2.93 -12.14
N THR A 307 -0.96 3.22 -11.04
CA THR A 307 -1.44 4.15 -10.01
C THR A 307 -1.67 5.55 -10.56
N LYS A 308 -0.77 6.07 -11.40
CA LYS A 308 -0.91 7.42 -11.98
C LYS A 308 -2.00 7.46 -13.05
N LEU A 309 -2.01 6.49 -13.96
CA LEU A 309 -2.99 6.37 -15.04
C LEU A 309 -4.41 6.23 -14.48
N SER A 310 -4.59 5.47 -13.40
CA SER A 310 -5.89 5.28 -12.77
C SER A 310 -6.41 6.55 -12.10
N LYS A 311 -5.56 7.30 -11.39
CA LYS A 311 -5.93 8.60 -10.81
C LYS A 311 -6.25 9.63 -11.89
N ALA A 312 -5.37 9.78 -12.88
CA ALA A 312 -5.58 10.72 -13.98
C ALA A 312 -6.81 10.34 -14.81
N GLY A 313 -6.93 9.08 -15.21
CA GLY A 313 -8.08 8.55 -15.95
C GLY A 313 -9.40 8.71 -15.20
N GLY A 314 -9.41 8.46 -13.89
CA GLY A 314 -10.57 8.72 -13.04
C GLY A 314 -10.96 10.20 -13.01
N ALA A 315 -9.99 11.11 -12.84
CA ALA A 315 -10.24 12.55 -12.86
C ALA A 315 -10.75 13.05 -14.23
N PHE A 316 -10.16 12.58 -15.33
CA PHE A 316 -10.64 12.89 -16.69
C PHE A 316 -12.06 12.39 -16.93
N PHE A 317 -12.34 11.16 -16.51
CA PHE A 317 -13.67 10.57 -16.64
C PHE A 317 -14.70 11.38 -15.84
N LEU A 318 -14.38 11.73 -14.60
CA LEU A 318 -15.23 12.59 -13.78
C LEU A 318 -15.46 13.96 -14.45
N GLN A 319 -14.40 14.59 -14.95
CA GLN A 319 -14.48 15.87 -15.62
C GLN A 319 -15.36 15.79 -16.88
N ALA A 320 -15.28 14.71 -17.65
CA ALA A 320 -16.15 14.47 -18.79
C ALA A 320 -17.62 14.38 -18.37
N LEU A 321 -17.92 13.65 -17.28
CA LEU A 321 -19.28 13.58 -16.73
C LEU A 321 -19.78 14.95 -16.26
N ILE A 322 -18.96 15.74 -15.58
CA ILE A 322 -19.32 17.10 -15.15
C ILE A 322 -19.65 17.99 -16.36
N ILE A 323 -18.90 17.86 -17.46
CA ILE A 323 -19.16 18.64 -18.69
C ILE A 323 -20.50 18.24 -19.31
N VAL A 324 -20.85 16.95 -19.32
CA VAL A 324 -22.09 16.44 -19.93
C VAL A 324 -23.32 16.75 -19.08
N PHE A 325 -23.25 16.56 -17.76
CA PHE A 325 -24.39 16.65 -16.85
C PHE A 325 -24.41 17.95 -16.01
N GLY A 326 -23.42 18.82 -16.17
CA GLY A 326 -23.39 20.19 -15.65
C GLY A 326 -22.99 20.38 -14.19
N SER A 327 -23.21 19.41 -13.30
CA SER A 327 -22.85 19.55 -11.88
C SER A 327 -22.37 18.26 -11.24
N LEU A 328 -21.58 18.37 -10.17
CA LEU A 328 -21.11 17.23 -9.40
C LEU A 328 -22.27 16.49 -8.70
N ALA A 329 -23.32 17.21 -8.29
CA ALA A 329 -24.51 16.60 -7.67
C ALA A 329 -25.31 15.73 -8.64
N ALA A 330 -25.49 16.19 -9.89
CA ALA A 330 -26.22 15.45 -10.92
C ALA A 330 -25.53 14.13 -11.32
N ILE A 331 -24.20 14.07 -11.20
CA ILE A 331 -23.43 12.89 -11.59
C ILE A 331 -23.24 11.86 -10.49
N VAL A 332 -23.61 12.16 -9.23
CA VAL A 332 -23.41 11.24 -8.09
C VAL A 332 -23.97 9.82 -8.34
N PRO A 333 -25.18 9.64 -8.88
CA PRO A 333 -25.71 8.29 -9.13
C PRO A 333 -24.86 7.50 -10.14
N TYR A 334 -24.34 8.17 -11.17
CA TYR A 334 -23.46 7.56 -12.17
C TYR A 334 -22.09 7.22 -11.57
N ILE A 335 -21.53 8.11 -10.73
CA ILE A 335 -20.30 7.83 -9.98
C ILE A 335 -20.49 6.60 -9.09
N ALA A 336 -21.62 6.49 -8.39
CA ALA A 336 -21.93 5.35 -7.53
C ALA A 336 -21.96 4.04 -8.32
N LEU A 337 -22.68 4.01 -9.44
CA LEU A 337 -22.77 2.83 -10.31
C LEU A 337 -21.38 2.37 -10.79
N ILE A 338 -20.55 3.31 -11.23
CA ILE A 338 -19.20 3.04 -11.73
C ILE A 338 -18.28 2.60 -10.59
N LEU A 339 -18.35 3.26 -9.44
CA LEU A 339 -17.60 2.88 -8.24
C LEU A 339 -17.91 1.43 -7.85
N PHE A 340 -19.18 1.05 -7.76
CA PHE A 340 -19.56 -0.33 -7.41
C PHE A 340 -19.15 -1.34 -8.48
N GLY A 341 -19.24 -0.98 -9.77
CA GLY A 341 -18.70 -1.79 -10.86
C GLY A 341 -17.18 -2.01 -10.75
N VAL A 342 -16.42 -0.95 -10.46
CA VAL A 342 -14.98 -1.01 -10.25
C VAL A 342 -14.62 -1.86 -9.03
N ILE A 343 -15.36 -1.73 -7.92
CA ILE A 343 -15.16 -2.58 -6.73
C ILE A 343 -15.47 -4.05 -7.06
N ALA A 344 -16.52 -4.34 -7.83
CA ALA A 344 -16.83 -5.71 -8.25
C ALA A 344 -15.71 -6.32 -9.14
N LEU A 345 -15.15 -5.54 -10.06
CA LEU A 345 -13.98 -5.94 -10.86
C LEU A 345 -12.74 -6.14 -9.99
N TRP A 346 -12.55 -5.31 -8.96
CA TRP A 346 -11.46 -5.46 -8.01
C TRP A 346 -11.60 -6.76 -7.20
N ILE A 347 -12.77 -7.03 -6.63
CA ILE A 347 -13.06 -8.29 -5.92
C ILE A 347 -12.81 -9.49 -6.83
N SER A 348 -13.31 -9.43 -8.07
CA SER A 348 -13.08 -10.47 -9.08
C SER A 348 -11.59 -10.69 -9.33
N SER A 349 -10.82 -9.61 -9.49
CA SER A 349 -9.37 -9.65 -9.69
C SER A 349 -8.66 -10.36 -8.54
N VAL A 350 -9.03 -10.08 -7.29
CA VAL A 350 -8.49 -10.78 -6.10
C VAL A 350 -8.81 -12.28 -6.14
N VAL A 351 -10.04 -12.65 -6.48
CA VAL A 351 -10.47 -14.06 -6.53
C VAL A 351 -9.74 -14.84 -7.63
N PHE A 352 -9.61 -14.27 -8.82
CA PHE A 352 -8.86 -14.88 -9.93
C PHE A 352 -7.36 -14.91 -9.66
N LEU A 353 -6.81 -13.87 -9.04
CA LEU A 353 -5.40 -13.81 -8.66
C LEU A 353 -5.07 -14.88 -7.62
N ASN A 354 -5.95 -15.11 -6.64
CA ASN A 354 -5.76 -16.17 -5.64
C ASN A 354 -5.54 -17.56 -6.28
N LYS A 355 -6.34 -17.89 -7.31
CA LYS A 355 -6.20 -19.18 -8.01
C LYS A 355 -4.82 -19.35 -8.66
N ARG A 356 -4.25 -18.26 -9.18
CA ARG A 356 -2.91 -18.26 -9.81
C ARG A 356 -1.79 -18.19 -8.78
N PHE A 357 -1.96 -17.36 -7.75
CA PHE A 357 -1.04 -17.22 -6.63
C PHE A 357 -0.81 -18.57 -5.94
N LEU A 358 -1.88 -19.33 -5.66
CA LEU A 358 -1.78 -20.67 -5.10
C LEU A 358 -1.12 -21.69 -6.02
N LYS A 359 -1.24 -21.54 -7.35
CA LYS A 359 -0.54 -22.41 -8.31
C LYS A 359 0.97 -22.16 -8.26
N LEU A 360 1.40 -20.89 -8.27
CA LEU A 360 2.81 -20.53 -8.22
C LEU A 360 3.45 -20.92 -6.88
N THR A 361 2.78 -20.60 -5.76
CA THR A 361 3.30 -20.95 -4.43
C THR A 361 3.29 -22.45 -4.13
N ARG A 362 2.42 -23.26 -4.75
CA ARG A 362 2.47 -24.73 -4.62
C ARG A 362 3.56 -25.38 -5.46
N CYS A 363 4.07 -24.73 -6.50
CA CYS A 363 5.19 -25.25 -7.29
C CYS A 363 6.56 -25.01 -6.61
N ASP A 364 6.69 -23.95 -5.81
CA ASP A 364 7.93 -23.63 -5.09
C ASP A 364 8.15 -24.45 -3.81
N PHE A 365 7.09 -25.04 -3.26
CA PHE A 365 7.21 -26.06 -2.22
C PHE A 365 7.03 -27.43 -2.85
N PRO A 366 8.11 -28.22 -3.11
CA PRO A 366 7.91 -29.64 -3.33
C PRO A 366 7.06 -30.15 -2.17
N LYS A 367 5.98 -30.85 -2.50
CA LYS A 367 5.06 -31.45 -1.53
C LYS A 367 5.92 -31.93 -0.35
N LYS A 368 5.72 -31.34 0.84
CA LYS A 368 6.10 -32.06 2.07
C LYS A 368 5.56 -33.45 1.85
N VAL A 369 6.46 -34.43 1.80
CA VAL A 369 6.09 -35.84 1.78
C VAL A 369 5.08 -35.96 2.90
N VAL A 370 3.81 -36.08 2.52
CA VAL A 370 2.77 -36.46 3.46
C VAL A 370 3.15 -37.89 3.76
N ILE A 371 3.89 -38.08 4.85
CA ILE A 371 3.96 -39.36 5.51
C ILE A 371 2.53 -39.56 6.03
N THR A 372 1.65 -40.02 5.16
CA THR A 372 0.47 -40.76 5.57
C THR A 372 1.04 -41.89 6.41
N ASN A 373 0.75 -41.83 7.71
CA ASN A 373 0.96 -42.93 8.65
C ASN A 373 0.20 -44.16 8.13
N ASN A 374 0.83 -44.89 7.22
CA ASN A 374 0.51 -46.28 6.95
C ASN A 374 1.54 -47.09 7.73
N THR A 375 1.11 -47.54 8.90
CA THR A 375 1.80 -48.31 9.95
C THR A 375 2.33 -49.69 9.52
N LYS A 376 2.62 -49.90 8.23
CA LYS A 376 3.19 -51.17 7.72
C LYS A 376 4.58 -51.05 7.10
N THR A 377 5.07 -49.85 6.82
CA THR A 377 6.39 -49.65 6.21
C THR A 377 7.52 -49.49 7.23
N ASP A 378 7.24 -48.99 8.44
CA ASP A 378 8.27 -48.72 9.47
C ASP A 378 8.86 -49.96 10.15
N ILE A 379 8.21 -51.13 10.02
CA ILE A 379 8.73 -52.38 10.60
C ILE A 379 9.84 -52.99 9.73
N LYS A 380 9.81 -52.75 8.40
CA LYS A 380 10.84 -53.26 7.48
C LYS A 380 12.11 -52.41 7.51
N THR A 381 11.99 -51.09 7.61
CA THR A 381 13.14 -50.18 7.70
C THR A 381 13.89 -50.32 9.02
N ARG A 382 13.20 -50.39 10.17
CA ARG A 382 13.86 -50.65 11.48
C ARG A 382 14.58 -51.99 11.54
N LYS A 383 13.98 -53.08 11.05
CA LYS A 383 14.65 -54.39 11.00
C LYS A 383 15.88 -54.40 10.08
N THR A 384 15.94 -53.53 9.09
CA THR A 384 17.07 -53.43 8.17
C THR A 384 18.19 -52.58 8.77
N GLU A 385 17.85 -51.48 9.45
CA GLU A 385 18.81 -50.64 10.18
C GLU A 385 19.45 -51.38 11.37
N ASP A 386 18.68 -52.16 12.13
CA ASP A 386 19.21 -52.98 13.23
C ASP A 386 20.14 -54.08 12.72
N LYS A 387 19.83 -54.71 11.57
CA LYS A 387 20.73 -55.68 10.92
C LYS A 387 22.02 -55.04 10.39
N ILE A 388 21.94 -53.81 9.86
CA ILE A 388 23.11 -53.06 9.38
C ILE A 388 23.98 -52.62 10.58
N LEU A 389 23.37 -52.19 11.69
CA LEU A 389 24.08 -51.79 12.90
C LEU A 389 24.75 -53.00 13.58
N ALA A 390 24.09 -54.16 13.61
CA ALA A 390 24.66 -55.41 14.08
C ALA A 390 25.85 -55.86 13.21
N ARG A 391 25.74 -55.77 11.87
CA ARG A 391 26.85 -56.06 10.95
C ARG A 391 28.03 -55.10 11.12
N LYS A 392 27.77 -53.80 11.35
CA LYS A 392 28.84 -52.82 11.62
C LYS A 392 29.56 -53.10 12.94
N LYS A 393 28.85 -53.48 14.00
CA LYS A 393 29.46 -53.87 15.29
C LYS A 393 30.28 -55.16 15.16
N SER A 394 29.80 -56.16 14.43
CA SER A 394 30.54 -57.39 14.11
C SER A 394 31.82 -57.10 13.31
N PHE A 395 31.76 -56.24 12.30
CA PHE A 395 32.93 -55.84 11.52
C PHE A 395 33.96 -55.08 12.35
N ALA A 396 33.52 -54.19 13.24
CA ALA A 396 34.39 -53.44 14.14
C ALA A 396 35.10 -54.37 15.15
N ALA A 397 34.38 -55.34 15.71
CA ALA A 397 34.95 -56.35 16.61
C ALA A 397 35.99 -57.23 15.88
N SER A 398 35.70 -57.67 14.66
CA SER A 398 36.63 -58.47 13.85
C SER A 398 37.90 -57.68 13.48
N LYS A 399 37.77 -56.38 13.19
CA LYS A 399 38.92 -55.49 12.95
C LYS A 399 39.77 -55.26 14.20
N ALA A 400 39.14 -55.20 15.38
CA ALA A 400 39.84 -55.05 16.66
C ALA A 400 40.64 -56.32 17.02
N ILE A 401 40.07 -57.51 16.75
CA ILE A 401 40.76 -58.80 16.92
C ILE A 401 41.96 -58.91 15.97
N LEU A 402 41.79 -58.55 14.68
CA LEU A 402 42.88 -58.50 13.70
C LEU A 402 43.99 -57.49 14.07
N LYS A 403 43.64 -56.34 14.66
CA LYS A 403 44.62 -55.37 15.18
C LYS A 403 45.39 -55.92 16.39
N LYS A 404 44.73 -56.64 17.30
CA LYS A 404 45.38 -57.33 18.43
C LYS A 404 46.30 -58.47 17.97
N ALA A 405 45.88 -59.24 16.95
CA ALA A 405 46.69 -60.30 16.35
C ALA A 405 47.93 -59.76 15.61
N ARG A 406 47.80 -58.62 14.90
CA ARG A 406 48.94 -57.93 14.27
C ARG A 406 49.92 -57.34 15.28
N LYS A 407 49.46 -56.96 16.48
CA LYS A 407 50.31 -56.42 17.54
C LYS A 407 51.10 -57.53 18.27
N LYS A 408 50.56 -58.75 18.36
CA LYS A 408 51.27 -59.94 18.89
C LYS A 408 52.32 -60.54 17.93
N ARG A 409 52.27 -60.24 16.63
CA ARG A 409 53.29 -60.68 15.64
C ARG A 409 54.51 -59.75 15.52
N LYS A 410 54.56 -58.64 16.27
CA LYS A 410 55.63 -57.63 16.20
C LYS A 410 56.49 -57.53 17.47
N THR A 411 56.51 -58.59 18.29
CA THR A 411 57.50 -58.75 19.37
C THR A 411 58.59 -59.71 18.89
N PRO A 412 59.86 -59.28 18.78
CA PRO A 412 60.97 -60.19 18.55
C PRO A 412 61.14 -61.08 19.79
N VAL A 413 61.23 -62.39 19.57
CA VAL A 413 61.72 -63.34 20.56
C VAL A 413 63.24 -63.21 20.55
N SER A 414 63.79 -63.00 21.77
CA SER A 414 65.19 -63.08 22.22
C SER A 414 66.29 -63.10 21.16
#